data_AF-A0A970Q296-F1
#
_entry.id   AF-A0A970Q296-F1
#
_cell.length_a   1.000
_cell.length_b   1.000
_cell.length_c   1.000
_cell.angle_alpha   90.00
_cell.angle_beta   90.00
_cell.angle_gamma   90.00
#
_symmetry.space_group_name_H-M   'P 1'
#
loop_
_entity.id
_entity.type
_entity.pdbx_description
1 polymer ?
#
loop_
_entity_poly.entity_id
_entity_poly.type
_entity_poly.pdbx_seq_one_letter_code
_entity_poly.pdbx_strand_id
1 'polypeptide(L)' 'MERVLPELQVWDPVRRNKVEELIKMMAARVVSRLESLEQETDFDYLVQLSDPKLRNEAIELYHSICQLKEDLQGLT' A
#
# COMPACT_ATOMS: atom_id res chain seq x y z
N MET A 1 -13.00 50.10 10.73
CA MET A 1 -13.06 49.24 9.52
C MET A 1 -12.26 47.98 9.81
N GLU A 2 -12.87 47.00 10.47
CA GLU A 2 -12.27 45.67 10.60
C GLU A 2 -12.60 44.88 9.34
N ARG A 3 -11.61 44.66 8.48
CA ARG A 3 -11.72 43.67 7.41
C ARG A 3 -11.54 42.31 8.06
N VAL A 4 -12.64 41.62 8.28
CA VAL A 4 -12.66 40.22 8.69
C VAL A 4 -12.05 39.40 7.56
N LEU A 5 -10.84 38.90 7.74
CA LEU A 5 -10.39 37.63 7.17
C LEU A 5 -10.51 36.65 8.34
N PRO A 6 -11.18 35.48 8.23
CA PRO A 6 -10.70 34.42 7.34
C PRO A 6 -11.79 33.43 6.88
N GLU A 7 -12.01 33.27 5.58
CA GLU A 7 -12.56 32.00 5.08
C GLU A 7 -11.42 30.97 5.06
N LEU A 8 -11.00 30.55 6.26
CA LEU A 8 -10.27 29.32 6.46
C LEU A 8 -11.24 28.21 6.07
N GLN A 9 -11.10 27.78 4.83
CA GLN A 9 -11.77 26.66 4.18
C GLN A 9 -11.99 25.51 5.17
N VAL A 10 -13.16 25.49 5.80
CA VAL A 10 -13.54 24.44 6.75
C VAL A 10 -13.66 23.17 5.93
N TRP A 11 -12.69 22.27 6.09
CA TRP A 11 -12.66 21.02 5.34
C TRP A 11 -13.87 20.18 5.76
N ASP A 12 -14.84 20.06 4.85
CA ASP A 12 -16.10 19.34 5.06
C ASP A 12 -15.82 17.90 5.54
N PRO A 13 -16.23 17.52 6.77
CA PRO A 13 -15.96 16.20 7.35
C PRO A 13 -16.59 15.07 6.52
N VAL A 14 -17.69 15.33 5.80
CA VAL A 14 -18.31 14.33 4.91
C VAL A 14 -17.41 14.05 3.72
N ARG A 15 -16.76 15.07 3.15
CA ARG A 15 -15.79 14.89 2.05
C ARG A 15 -14.55 14.16 2.52
N ARG A 16 -14.07 14.43 3.74
CA ARG A 16 -12.93 13.73 4.35
C ARG A 16 -13.21 12.24 4.47
N ASN A 17 -14.36 11.86 5.01
CA ASN A 17 -14.73 10.46 5.18
C ASN A 17 -14.83 9.73 3.83
N LYS A 18 -15.39 10.37 2.79
CA LYS A 18 -15.44 9.77 1.44
C LYS A 18 -14.05 9.54 0.84
N VAL A 19 -13.11 10.46 1.07
CA VAL A 19 -11.73 10.30 0.61
C VAL A 19 -11.02 9.18 1.38
N GLU A 20 -11.23 9.11 2.69
CA GLU A 20 -10.68 8.02 3.52
C GLU A 20 -11.20 6.65 3.06
N GLU A 21 -12.51 6.49 2.87
CA GLU A 21 -13.11 5.26 2.35
C GLU A 21 -12.56 4.88 0.96
N LEU A 22 -12.34 5.87 0.08
CA LEU A 22 -11.72 5.64 -1.21
C LEU A 22 -10.27 5.10 -1.06
N ILE A 23 -9.49 5.68 -0.15
CA ILE A 23 -8.11 5.24 0.14
C ILE A 23 -8.12 3.80 0.68
N LYS A 24 -9.02 3.46 1.62
CA LYS A 24 -9.16 2.11 2.16
C LYS A 24 -9.51 1.09 1.08
N MET A 25 -10.48 1.41 0.23
CA MET A 25 -10.87 0.55 -0.89
C MET A 25 -9.70 0.35 -1.88
N MET A 26 -8.94 1.40 -2.17
CA MET A 26 -7.75 1.30 -3.02
C MET A 26 -6.66 0.43 -2.37
N ALA A 27 -6.38 0.64 -1.09
CA ALA A 27 -5.42 -0.17 -0.33
C ALA A 27 -5.82 -1.65 -0.34
N ALA A 28 -7.07 -1.97 -0.03
CA ALA A 28 -7.60 -3.34 -0.08
C ALA A 28 -7.43 -3.99 -1.46
N ARG A 29 -7.68 -3.24 -2.54
CA ARG A 29 -7.49 -3.73 -3.91
C ARG A 29 -6.02 -4.03 -4.21
N VAL A 30 -5.10 -3.19 -3.74
CA VAL A 30 -3.65 -3.41 -3.91
C VAL A 30 -3.22 -4.63 -3.12
N VAL A 31 -3.63 -4.78 -1.86
CA VAL A 31 -3.33 -5.97 -1.03
C VAL A 31 -3.79 -7.24 -1.73
N SER A 32 -5.04 -7.28 -2.22
CA SER A 32 -5.57 -8.45 -2.95
C SER A 32 -4.75 -8.79 -4.20
N ARG A 33 -4.25 -7.78 -4.94
CA ARG A 33 -3.38 -8.03 -6.10
C ARG A 33 -2.01 -8.55 -5.69
N LEU A 34 -1.44 -8.05 -4.59
CA LEU A 34 -0.17 -8.52 -4.05
C LEU A 34 -0.27 -9.99 -3.60
N GLU A 35 -1.36 -10.36 -2.93
CA GLU A 35 -1.63 -11.75 -2.55
C GLU A 35 -1.76 -12.66 -3.78
N SER A 36 -2.43 -12.20 -4.84
CA SER A 36 -2.53 -12.96 -6.09
C SER A 36 -1.17 -13.15 -6.76
N LEU A 37 -0.34 -12.10 -6.78
CA LEU A 37 1.02 -12.17 -7.33
C LEU A 37 1.90 -13.13 -6.52
N GLU A 38 1.77 -13.12 -5.20
CA GLU A 38 2.49 -14.02 -4.31
C GLU A 38 2.10 -15.49 -4.55
N GLN A 39 0.83 -15.77 -4.83
CA GLN A 39 0.36 -17.11 -5.21
C GLN A 39 0.79 -17.53 -6.63
N GLU A 40 0.87 -16.58 -7.57
CA GLU A 40 1.34 -16.79 -8.94
C GLU A 40 2.87 -16.98 -9.03
N THR A 41 3.60 -16.57 -7.99
CA THR A 41 5.08 -16.55 -7.97
C THR A 41 5.63 -17.62 -7.04
N ASP A 42 6.50 -18.50 -7.56
CA ASP A 42 7.19 -19.50 -6.74
C ASP A 42 8.40 -18.88 -6.02
N PHE A 43 8.14 -18.12 -4.96
CA PHE A 43 9.20 -17.49 -4.15
C PHE A 43 10.09 -18.54 -3.46
N ASP A 44 9.56 -19.69 -3.06
CA ASP A 44 10.31 -20.78 -2.45
C ASP A 44 11.41 -21.30 -3.39
N TYR A 45 11.11 -21.41 -4.68
CA TYR A 45 12.10 -21.71 -5.71
C TYR A 45 13.10 -20.56 -5.89
N LEU A 46 12.63 -19.32 -6.02
CA LEU A 46 13.47 -18.16 -6.31
C LEU A 46 14.53 -17.91 -5.21
N VAL A 47 14.18 -18.13 -3.94
CA VAL A 47 15.13 -17.98 -2.81
C VAL A 47 16.15 -19.11 -2.71
N GLN A 48 15.97 -20.21 -3.46
CA GLN A 48 16.89 -21.35 -3.51
C GLN A 48 17.77 -21.35 -4.76
N LEU A 49 17.63 -20.35 -5.64
CA LEU A 49 18.44 -20.24 -6.85
C LEU A 49 19.93 -20.24 -6.51
N SER A 50 20.72 -20.95 -7.33
CA SER A 50 22.17 -21.03 -7.17
C SER A 50 22.85 -19.69 -7.48
N ASP A 51 22.29 -18.91 -8.42
CA ASP A 51 22.73 -17.56 -8.73
C ASP A 51 22.49 -16.65 -7.51
N PRO A 52 23.55 -16.14 -6.86
CA PRO A 52 23.41 -15.35 -5.65
C PRO A 52 22.76 -13.99 -5.90
N LYS A 53 22.91 -13.42 -7.10
CA LYS A 53 22.34 -12.12 -7.43
C LYS A 53 20.83 -12.24 -7.58
N LEU A 54 20.37 -13.21 -8.38
CA LEU A 54 18.94 -13.45 -8.57
C LEU A 54 18.24 -13.87 -7.27
N ARG A 55 18.91 -14.71 -6.46
CA ARG A 55 18.40 -15.09 -5.14
C ARG A 55 18.22 -13.88 -4.22
N ASN A 56 19.20 -12.98 -4.15
CA ASN A 56 19.11 -11.80 -3.31
C ASN A 56 18.02 -10.84 -3.78
N GLU A 57 17.90 -10.61 -5.10
CA GLU A 57 16.81 -9.81 -5.67
C GLU A 57 15.43 -10.39 -5.32
N ALA A 58 15.28 -11.72 -5.35
CA ALA A 58 14.04 -12.38 -4.96
C ALA A 58 13.71 -12.20 -3.47
N ILE A 59 14.71 -12.31 -2.59
CA ILE A 59 14.54 -12.08 -1.14
C ILE A 59 14.12 -10.62 -0.88
N GLU A 60 14.80 -9.65 -1.49
CA GLU A 60 14.49 -8.22 -1.34
C GLU A 60 13.07 -7.89 -1.85
N LEU A 61 12.68 -8.48 -2.99
CA LEU A 61 11.35 -8.33 -3.55
C LEU A 61 10.28 -8.90 -2.61
N TYR A 62 10.49 -10.12 -2.09
CA TYR A 62 9.56 -10.75 -1.16
C TYR A 62 9.37 -9.92 0.11
N HIS A 63 10.48 -9.46 0.71
CA HIS A 63 10.43 -8.61 1.90
C HIS A 63 9.68 -7.29 1.64
N SER A 64 9.93 -6.67 0.48
CA SER A 64 9.26 -5.42 0.09
C SER A 64 7.76 -5.61 -0.11
N ILE A 65 7.34 -6.75 -0.68
CA ILE A 65 5.92 -7.10 -0.83
C ILE A 65 5.26 -7.30 0.53
N CYS A 66 5.91 -8.04 1.45
CA CYS A 66 5.41 -8.25 2.81
C CYS A 66 5.22 -6.92 3.54
N GLN A 67 6.24 -6.04 3.52
CA GLN A 67 6.16 -4.73 4.16
C GLN A 67 5.03 -3.88 3.58
N LEU A 68 4.90 -3.85 2.25
CA LEU A 68 3.84 -3.09 1.60
C LEU A 68 2.44 -3.61 1.97
N LYS A 69 2.26 -4.94 2.10
CA LYS A 69 1.00 -5.53 2.57
C LYS A 69 0.68 -5.09 4.00
N GLU A 70 1.65 -5.14 4.91
CA GLU A 70 1.47 -4.69 6.30
C GLU A 70 1.07 -3.21 6.38
N ASP A 71 1.78 -2.34 5.64
CA ASP A 71 1.49 -0.90 5.62
C ASP A 71 0.07 -0.61 5.10
N LEU A 72 -0.36 -1.34 4.06
CA LEU A 72 -1.68 -1.17 3.46
C LEU A 72 -2.80 -1.78 4.30
N GLN A 73 -2.55 -2.90 4.99
CA GLN A 73 -3.50 -3.50 5.94
C GLN A 73 -3.70 -2.60 7.16
N GLY A 74 -2.71 -1.80 7.56
CA GLY A 74 -2.86 -0.78 8.59
C GLY A 74 -3.80 0.37 8.20
N LEU A 75 -4.15 0.50 6.91
CA LEU A 75 -5.09 1.50 6.41
C LEU A 75 -6.52 0.97 6.31
N THR A 76 -6.71 -0.34 6.14
CA THR A 76 -8.01 -1.01 5.98
C THR A 76 -8.68 -1.29 7.32
#